data_AF-A0A0H3M6X4-F1
#
_entry.id   AF-A0A0H3M6X4-F1
#
_cell.length_a   1.000
_cell.length_b   1.000
_cell.length_c   1.000
_cell.angle_alpha   90.00
_cell.angle_beta   90.00
_cell.angle_gamma   90.00
#
_symmetry.space_group_name_H-M   'P 1'
#
loop_
_entity.id
_entity.type
_entity.pdbx_description
1 polymer ?
#
loop_
_entity_poly.entity_id
_entity_poly.type
_entity_poly.pdbx_seq_one_letter_code
_entity_poly.pdbx_strand_id
1 'polypeptide(L)'
;MQIVGQTALDAINSPVQTLTGRPLIGNGANGVAGTGQNGGDGGWLYGNGGNGGSGGTGQNGGNGGSAGLWGSGGNGGQGGAGANGAAGQPGKAGGSGGNGGAGGWIYGHGGHGGAGGNGGNATAPGGASAGFDGGAGGNGGSGGRGGLLFGNGGNGSVGGMGGQGTNDTAGDSAGSGGLGGNGGNGAQGGWLIGNGGQGGDSGAGGGTDSTQTGVMNGASGGSAGIAGNGGDAGLVGNGGAGGNGGNGAAGSALGTTIFGGSGGVGGSGGDGGNGGWLFGSGASGGNGGQGGDAGTNGFAGFGGSAGGGGWVGAVNFGPISVQGFGLFGHGGDGGNGGDVGAGSLSIQFGASGGDGGQGGVLYGNGGNGGNAGSGGGTGFEGSAGQGGAAILIGNGGAGGNGATGGTGVGNIIQEAGGDGSDGGAGGSGGLLFGSGGAGGIGGAGGVGGSGNDGGNGGDGGQGGASGLGIGNGGPGGSGGTGGAGGTGGSAGTGGAGGDGGNAALLIGTGGDGGDGVPPAPGGQGGKGGLIGLPGQNGQP
;
A
#
# COMPACT_ATOMS: atom_id res chain seq x y z
N MET A 1 51.86 -10.84 -10.49
CA MET A 1 50.87 -11.90 -10.17
C MET A 1 49.50 -11.69 -10.82
N GLN A 2 49.10 -10.47 -11.21
CA GLN A 2 47.78 -10.20 -11.81
C GLN A 2 47.59 -10.74 -13.25
N ILE A 3 48.67 -10.84 -14.04
CA ILE A 3 48.63 -11.32 -15.43
C ILE A 3 48.33 -12.83 -15.52
N VAL A 4 48.89 -13.66 -14.62
CA VAL A 4 48.66 -15.12 -14.63
C VAL A 4 47.21 -15.47 -14.27
N GLY A 5 46.58 -14.69 -13.38
CA GLY A 5 45.17 -14.88 -13.00
C GLY A 5 44.20 -14.56 -14.14
N GLN A 6 44.41 -13.46 -14.85
CA GLN A 6 43.56 -13.09 -15.99
C GLN A 6 43.76 -14.05 -17.17
N THR A 7 45.01 -14.43 -17.49
CA THR A 7 45.29 -15.41 -18.54
C THR A 7 44.67 -16.78 -18.25
N ALA A 8 44.66 -17.21 -16.98
CA ALA A 8 44.00 -18.46 -16.58
C ALA A 8 42.46 -18.37 -16.71
N LEU A 9 41.84 -17.26 -16.29
CA LEU A 9 40.40 -17.04 -16.46
C LEU A 9 40.00 -16.97 -17.93
N ASP A 10 40.78 -16.30 -18.78
CA ASP A 10 40.54 -16.20 -20.21
C ASP A 10 40.65 -17.58 -20.88
N ALA A 11 41.63 -18.41 -20.48
CA ALA A 11 41.76 -19.78 -20.97
C ALA A 11 40.59 -20.69 -20.55
N ILE A 12 40.06 -20.50 -19.34
CA ILE A 12 38.89 -21.24 -18.82
C ILE A 12 37.59 -20.77 -19.50
N ASN A 13 37.43 -19.47 -19.71
CA ASN A 13 36.23 -18.88 -20.28
C ASN A 13 36.15 -19.07 -21.80
N SER A 14 37.28 -19.06 -22.51
CA SER A 14 37.31 -19.01 -23.97
C SER A 14 36.48 -20.10 -24.65
N PRO A 15 36.57 -21.40 -24.27
CA PRO A 15 35.74 -22.43 -24.92
C PRO A 15 34.23 -22.19 -24.78
N VAL A 16 33.79 -21.79 -23.58
CA VAL A 16 32.37 -21.58 -23.26
C VAL A 16 31.87 -20.27 -23.86
N GLN A 17 32.68 -19.23 -23.84
CA GLN A 17 32.35 -17.93 -24.40
C GLN A 17 32.27 -17.98 -25.93
N THR A 18 33.15 -18.73 -26.60
CA THR A 18 33.07 -18.97 -28.05
C THR A 18 31.82 -19.77 -28.41
N LEU A 19 31.41 -20.74 -27.59
CA LEU A 19 30.27 -21.61 -27.87
C LEU A 19 28.91 -20.98 -27.54
N THR A 20 28.83 -20.18 -26.46
CA THR A 20 27.56 -19.69 -25.90
C THR A 20 27.42 -18.17 -25.89
N GLY A 21 28.49 -17.43 -26.20
CA GLY A 21 28.53 -15.96 -26.05
C GLY A 21 28.63 -15.47 -24.60
N ARG A 22 28.64 -16.37 -23.61
CA ARG A 22 28.71 -16.06 -22.18
C ARG A 22 29.93 -16.71 -21.52
N PRO A 23 30.66 -16.00 -20.64
CA PRO A 23 31.77 -16.59 -19.91
C PRO A 23 31.26 -17.66 -18.93
N LEU A 24 32.13 -18.59 -18.54
CA LEU A 24 31.84 -19.53 -17.47
C LEU A 24 31.93 -18.84 -16.09
N ILE A 25 32.94 -17.98 -15.92
CA ILE A 25 33.20 -17.20 -14.71
C ILE A 25 33.38 -15.73 -15.11
N GLY A 26 32.57 -14.86 -14.52
CA GLY A 26 32.69 -13.41 -14.73
C GLY A 26 31.39 -12.68 -14.43
N ASN A 27 31.50 -11.45 -13.94
CA ASN A 27 30.33 -10.60 -13.76
C ASN A 27 29.81 -10.11 -15.11
N GLY A 28 28.51 -9.86 -15.15
CA GLY A 28 27.88 -9.18 -16.27
C GLY A 28 28.32 -7.73 -16.39
N ALA A 29 28.42 -7.23 -17.62
CA ALA A 29 28.74 -5.83 -17.88
C ALA A 29 27.58 -4.93 -17.46
N ASN A 30 27.85 -3.80 -16.80
CA ASN A 30 26.80 -2.83 -16.52
C ASN A 30 26.34 -2.14 -17.80
N GLY A 31 25.06 -1.82 -17.87
CA GLY A 31 24.51 -0.95 -18.91
C GLY A 31 25.06 0.47 -18.78
N VAL A 32 25.20 1.16 -19.91
CA VAL A 32 25.67 2.55 -19.95
C VAL A 32 24.59 3.49 -19.43
N ALA A 33 24.94 4.34 -18.46
CA ALA A 33 24.03 5.32 -17.89
C ALA A 33 23.49 6.31 -18.93
N GLY A 34 22.23 6.72 -18.78
CA GLY A 34 21.52 7.62 -19.69
C GLY A 34 21.08 6.99 -21.02
N THR A 35 21.28 5.68 -21.22
CA THR A 35 20.89 4.99 -22.47
C THR A 35 19.76 3.99 -22.29
N GLY A 36 19.41 3.64 -21.04
CA GLY A 36 18.48 2.56 -20.74
C GLY A 36 19.00 1.17 -21.12
N GLN A 37 20.31 1.03 -21.38
CA GLN A 37 20.88 -0.25 -21.76
C GLN A 37 20.78 -1.27 -20.61
N ASN A 38 20.34 -2.48 -20.91
CA ASN A 38 20.30 -3.57 -19.94
C ASN A 38 21.70 -3.94 -19.45
N GLY A 39 21.78 -4.36 -18.20
CA GLY A 39 22.94 -5.07 -17.67
C GLY A 39 23.11 -6.41 -18.38
N GLY A 40 24.34 -6.74 -18.72
CA GLY A 40 24.70 -8.06 -19.21
C GLY A 40 24.56 -9.10 -18.12
N ASP A 41 24.32 -10.34 -18.55
CA ASP A 41 24.23 -11.45 -17.63
C ASP A 41 25.61 -11.85 -17.05
N GLY A 42 25.61 -12.36 -15.82
CA GLY A 42 26.76 -13.02 -15.21
C GLY A 42 27.10 -14.36 -15.88
N GLY A 43 28.31 -14.84 -15.61
CA GLY A 43 28.83 -16.10 -16.14
C GLY A 43 28.01 -17.31 -15.67
N TRP A 44 28.07 -18.40 -16.45
CA TRP A 44 27.23 -19.58 -16.22
C TRP A 44 27.42 -20.22 -14.84
N LEU A 45 28.65 -20.27 -14.33
CA LEU A 45 28.97 -20.91 -13.05
C LEU A 45 29.07 -19.90 -11.91
N TYR A 46 29.80 -18.81 -12.11
CA TYR A 46 30.02 -17.81 -11.08
C TYR A 46 30.07 -16.41 -11.67
N GLY A 47 29.26 -15.51 -11.13
CA GLY A 47 29.28 -14.12 -11.51
C GLY A 47 27.95 -13.45 -11.24
N ASN A 48 28.02 -12.21 -10.76
CA ASN A 48 26.84 -11.38 -10.58
C ASN A 48 26.36 -10.86 -11.93
N GLY A 49 25.07 -10.62 -12.06
CA GLY A 49 24.52 -9.87 -13.17
C GLY A 49 24.98 -8.40 -13.13
N GLY A 50 25.12 -7.79 -14.31
CA GLY A 50 25.43 -6.37 -14.43
C GLY A 50 24.21 -5.50 -14.10
N ASN A 51 24.44 -4.31 -13.57
CA ASN A 51 23.35 -3.35 -13.34
C ASN A 51 22.84 -2.78 -14.67
N GLY A 52 21.54 -2.53 -14.77
CA GLY A 52 20.96 -1.77 -15.86
C GLY A 52 21.41 -0.32 -15.84
N GLY A 53 21.65 0.26 -17.01
CA GLY A 53 21.93 1.67 -17.18
C GLY A 53 20.67 2.51 -16.95
N SER A 54 20.80 3.69 -16.35
CA SER A 54 19.68 4.62 -16.25
C SER A 54 19.18 5.05 -17.64
N GLY A 55 17.91 5.40 -17.75
CA GLY A 55 17.32 5.99 -18.95
C GLY A 55 17.75 7.45 -19.12
N GLY A 56 17.92 7.88 -20.37
CA GLY A 56 17.95 9.31 -20.70
C GLY A 56 16.57 9.95 -20.57
N THR A 57 16.43 11.25 -20.83
CA THR A 57 15.15 11.97 -20.70
C THR A 57 13.98 11.23 -21.35
N GLY A 58 12.96 10.90 -20.56
CA GLY A 58 11.75 10.16 -20.96
C GLY A 58 11.98 8.70 -21.38
N GLN A 59 13.21 8.19 -21.30
CA GLN A 59 13.56 6.82 -21.66
C GLN A 59 13.54 5.91 -20.43
N ASN A 60 13.20 4.64 -20.65
CA ASN A 60 13.21 3.65 -19.58
C ASN A 60 14.63 3.36 -19.11
N GLY A 61 14.75 2.95 -17.84
CA GLY A 61 15.96 2.33 -17.33
C GLY A 61 16.11 0.91 -17.88
N GLY A 62 17.35 0.46 -18.03
CA GLY A 62 17.66 -0.89 -18.46
C GLY A 62 17.41 -1.90 -17.36
N ASN A 63 17.04 -3.13 -17.71
CA ASN A 63 16.93 -4.21 -16.74
C ASN A 63 18.31 -4.60 -16.21
N GLY A 64 18.38 -5.07 -14.97
CA GLY A 64 19.55 -5.75 -14.44
C GLY A 64 19.74 -7.12 -15.08
N GLY A 65 20.99 -7.51 -15.29
CA GLY A 65 21.35 -8.83 -15.82
C GLY A 65 21.15 -9.92 -14.76
N SER A 66 20.92 -11.14 -15.21
CA SER A 66 20.77 -12.29 -14.32
C SER A 66 22.13 -12.92 -13.98
N ALA A 67 22.25 -13.51 -12.80
CA ALA A 67 23.37 -14.38 -12.46
C ALA A 67 23.20 -15.81 -13.05
N GLY A 68 24.28 -16.60 -13.02
CA GLY A 68 24.29 -18.01 -13.46
C GLY A 68 23.95 -18.98 -12.33
N LEU A 69 24.85 -19.91 -12.00
CA LEU A 69 24.65 -20.86 -10.90
C LEU A 69 24.83 -20.19 -9.53
N TRP A 70 25.86 -19.35 -9.40
CA TRP A 70 26.21 -18.58 -8.21
C TRP A 70 26.37 -17.10 -8.55
N GLY A 71 25.77 -16.23 -7.76
CA GLY A 71 25.92 -14.77 -7.90
C GLY A 71 24.60 -14.04 -7.68
N SER A 72 24.66 -12.75 -7.41
CA SER A 72 23.48 -11.91 -7.30
C SER A 72 23.05 -11.37 -8.67
N GLY A 73 21.74 -11.19 -8.86
CA GLY A 73 21.24 -10.43 -10.00
C GLY A 73 21.68 -8.97 -9.93
N GLY A 74 21.80 -8.32 -11.09
CA GLY A 74 22.08 -6.90 -11.19
C GLY A 74 20.85 -6.06 -10.89
N ASN A 75 21.04 -4.83 -10.40
CA ASN A 75 19.92 -3.91 -10.17
C ASN A 75 19.38 -3.36 -11.50
N GLY A 76 18.10 -3.07 -11.55
CA GLY A 76 17.49 -2.30 -12.63
C GLY A 76 17.96 -0.84 -12.63
N GLY A 77 18.10 -0.27 -13.81
CA GLY A 77 18.40 1.14 -14.01
C GLY A 77 17.19 2.02 -13.74
N GLN A 78 17.42 3.24 -13.25
CA GLN A 78 16.35 4.21 -13.06
C GLN A 78 15.78 4.67 -14.41
N GLY A 79 14.47 4.92 -14.47
CA GLY A 79 13.83 5.60 -15.59
C GLY A 79 14.24 7.07 -15.65
N GLY A 80 14.44 7.59 -16.85
CA GLY A 80 14.79 9.00 -17.01
C GLY A 80 13.59 9.91 -16.86
N ALA A 81 13.79 11.08 -16.24
CA ALA A 81 12.72 12.06 -16.06
C ALA A 81 12.16 12.53 -17.42
N GLY A 82 10.85 12.79 -17.46
CA GLY A 82 10.19 13.36 -18.61
C GLY A 82 10.68 14.76 -18.90
N ALA A 83 10.79 15.13 -20.17
CA ALA A 83 11.10 16.50 -20.55
C ALA A 83 9.95 17.42 -20.15
N ASN A 84 10.28 18.57 -19.55
CA ASN A 84 9.31 19.65 -19.39
C ASN A 84 8.82 20.11 -20.77
N GLY A 85 7.57 20.53 -20.86
CA GLY A 85 7.01 21.13 -22.04
C GLY A 85 7.76 22.42 -22.40
N ALA A 86 7.97 22.68 -23.70
CA ALA A 86 8.27 24.03 -24.15
C ALA A 86 7.08 24.96 -23.86
N ALA A 87 7.26 26.27 -23.97
CA ALA A 87 6.14 27.21 -23.81
C ALA A 87 4.97 26.83 -24.74
N GLY A 88 3.79 26.59 -24.15
CA GLY A 88 2.62 26.13 -24.91
C GLY A 88 2.56 24.63 -25.15
N GLN A 89 3.25 23.81 -24.35
CA GLN A 89 3.30 22.37 -24.54
C GLN A 89 3.11 21.61 -23.22
N PRO A 90 2.49 20.41 -23.28
CA PRO A 90 2.40 19.51 -22.14
C PRO A 90 3.76 18.95 -21.76
N GLY A 91 3.86 18.51 -20.50
CA GLY A 91 4.99 17.73 -20.02
C GLY A 91 5.07 16.36 -20.71
N LYS A 92 6.27 15.82 -20.86
CA LYS A 92 6.47 14.44 -21.36
C LYS A 92 6.49 13.46 -20.20
N ALA A 93 6.06 12.23 -20.45
CA ALA A 93 6.10 11.19 -19.44
C ALA A 93 7.54 10.86 -19.03
N GLY A 94 7.72 10.47 -17.77
CA GLY A 94 8.94 9.84 -17.28
C GLY A 94 9.06 8.40 -17.80
N GLY A 95 10.29 7.94 -17.96
CA GLY A 95 10.58 6.56 -18.31
C GLY A 95 10.35 5.63 -17.13
N SER A 96 9.98 4.38 -17.39
CA SER A 96 9.87 3.36 -16.34
C SER A 96 11.26 2.93 -15.85
N GLY A 97 11.36 2.55 -14.59
CA GLY A 97 12.54 1.86 -14.06
C GLY A 97 12.69 0.47 -14.66
N GLY A 98 13.94 0.01 -14.78
CA GLY A 98 14.24 -1.35 -15.23
C GLY A 98 13.99 -2.37 -14.13
N ASN A 99 13.69 -3.61 -14.50
CA ASN A 99 13.54 -4.70 -13.54
C ASN A 99 14.90 -5.14 -12.99
N GLY A 100 14.92 -5.64 -11.76
CA GLY A 100 16.09 -6.33 -11.21
C GLY A 100 16.33 -7.68 -11.89
N GLY A 101 17.59 -8.08 -12.00
CA GLY A 101 17.98 -9.37 -12.54
C GLY A 101 17.82 -10.50 -11.53
N ALA A 102 17.67 -11.73 -11.99
CA ALA A 102 17.55 -12.89 -11.09
C ALA A 102 18.90 -13.24 -10.43
N GLY A 103 18.82 -13.68 -9.16
CA GLY A 103 19.92 -14.33 -8.46
C GLY A 103 20.25 -15.69 -9.04
N GLY A 104 21.43 -16.22 -8.69
CA GLY A 104 21.93 -17.48 -9.24
C GLY A 104 21.14 -18.69 -8.78
N TRP A 105 21.05 -19.73 -9.62
CA TRP A 105 20.21 -20.90 -9.37
C TRP A 105 20.41 -21.55 -7.99
N ILE A 106 21.65 -21.74 -7.52
CA ILE A 106 21.87 -22.31 -6.19
C ILE A 106 21.82 -21.22 -5.12
N TYR A 107 22.58 -20.15 -5.32
CA TYR A 107 22.65 -19.04 -4.37
C TYR A 107 22.78 -17.72 -5.10
N GLY A 108 21.96 -16.77 -4.68
CA GLY A 108 22.03 -15.41 -5.15
C GLY A 108 20.89 -14.57 -4.65
N HIS A 109 21.15 -13.32 -4.33
CA HIS A 109 20.07 -12.36 -4.15
C HIS A 109 19.57 -11.89 -5.50
N GLY A 110 18.26 -11.67 -5.61
CA GLY A 110 17.70 -10.94 -6.74
C GLY A 110 18.13 -9.49 -6.71
N GLY A 111 18.34 -8.90 -7.89
CA GLY A 111 18.62 -7.47 -8.00
C GLY A 111 17.39 -6.64 -7.67
N HIS A 112 17.58 -5.43 -7.18
CA HIS A 112 16.48 -4.49 -6.98
C HIS A 112 15.96 -3.96 -8.31
N GLY A 113 14.68 -3.61 -8.38
CA GLY A 113 14.17 -2.78 -9.48
C GLY A 113 14.83 -1.40 -9.52
N GLY A 114 14.63 -0.67 -10.62
CA GLY A 114 14.99 0.74 -10.73
C GLY A 114 13.80 1.65 -10.44
N ALA A 115 14.02 2.84 -9.91
CA ALA A 115 12.94 3.82 -9.72
C ALA A 115 12.37 4.31 -11.06
N GLY A 116 11.08 4.63 -11.09
CA GLY A 116 10.46 5.33 -12.21
C GLY A 116 10.92 6.78 -12.32
N GLY A 117 11.02 7.31 -13.53
CA GLY A 117 11.35 8.71 -13.77
C GLY A 117 10.14 9.60 -13.51
N ASN A 118 10.35 10.79 -12.92
CA ASN A 118 9.25 11.76 -12.76
C ASN A 118 8.74 12.23 -14.13
N GLY A 119 7.46 12.53 -14.22
CA GLY A 119 6.87 13.21 -15.36
C GLY A 119 7.38 14.65 -15.48
N GLY A 120 7.52 15.14 -16.71
CA GLY A 120 7.89 16.53 -16.96
C GLY A 120 6.73 17.47 -16.67
N ASN A 121 7.03 18.70 -16.27
CA ASN A 121 6.00 19.72 -16.06
C ASN A 121 5.52 20.27 -17.41
N ALA A 122 4.23 20.61 -17.50
CA ALA A 122 3.74 21.50 -18.55
C ALA A 122 4.29 22.92 -18.36
N THR A 123 4.35 23.68 -19.46
CA THR A 123 4.79 25.09 -19.41
C THR A 123 3.78 25.98 -20.12
N ALA A 124 3.16 26.89 -19.38
CA ALA A 124 2.21 27.85 -19.93
C ALA A 124 2.95 28.94 -20.75
N PRO A 125 2.45 29.31 -21.94
CA PRO A 125 2.87 30.50 -22.63
C PRO A 125 2.24 31.74 -21.96
N GLY A 126 2.90 32.90 -22.03
CA GLY A 126 2.28 34.16 -21.56
C GLY A 126 1.02 34.45 -22.36
N GLY A 127 -0.15 34.41 -21.72
CA GLY A 127 -1.47 34.60 -22.37
C GLY A 127 -2.08 33.34 -22.98
N ALA A 128 -1.81 32.16 -22.43
CA ALA A 128 -2.32 30.86 -22.90
C ALA A 128 -3.86 30.80 -22.92
N SER A 129 -4.45 30.37 -24.04
CA SER A 129 -5.90 30.22 -24.10
C SER A 129 -6.44 28.96 -23.44
N ALA A 130 -5.62 27.90 -23.32
CA ALA A 130 -5.96 26.63 -22.69
C ALA A 130 -4.83 26.15 -21.77
N GLY A 131 -5.17 25.29 -20.81
CA GLY A 131 -4.19 24.63 -19.96
C GLY A 131 -3.53 23.42 -20.64
N PHE A 132 -2.41 22.96 -20.09
CA PHE A 132 -1.62 21.85 -20.60
C PHE A 132 -1.35 20.83 -19.50
N ASP A 133 -1.39 19.55 -19.86
CA ASP A 133 -1.20 18.46 -18.91
C ASP A 133 0.27 18.26 -18.53
N GLY A 134 0.49 17.95 -17.25
CA GLY A 134 1.74 17.40 -16.78
C GLY A 134 2.00 16.01 -17.35
N GLY A 135 3.27 15.66 -17.53
CA GLY A 135 3.65 14.31 -17.94
C GLY A 135 3.38 13.30 -16.84
N ALA A 136 2.98 12.07 -17.18
CA ALA A 136 2.88 10.99 -16.20
C ALA A 136 4.27 10.60 -15.66
N GLY A 137 4.33 10.18 -14.39
CA GLY A 137 5.47 9.49 -13.82
C GLY A 137 5.64 8.10 -14.42
N GLY A 138 6.88 7.64 -14.55
CA GLY A 138 7.20 6.29 -15.00
C GLY A 138 6.99 5.28 -13.87
N ASN A 139 6.69 4.03 -14.22
CA ASN A 139 6.54 2.98 -13.22
C ASN A 139 7.89 2.60 -12.61
N GLY A 140 7.90 2.18 -11.35
CA GLY A 140 9.03 1.51 -10.73
C GLY A 140 9.25 0.12 -11.31
N GLY A 141 10.50 -0.31 -11.35
CA GLY A 141 10.89 -1.65 -11.76
C GLY A 141 10.59 -2.68 -10.68
N SER A 142 10.19 -3.87 -11.12
CA SER A 142 10.06 -5.01 -10.22
C SER A 142 11.43 -5.51 -9.76
N GLY A 143 11.49 -6.11 -8.57
CA GLY A 143 12.68 -6.83 -8.13
C GLY A 143 12.94 -8.09 -8.96
N GLY A 144 14.17 -8.55 -8.97
CA GLY A 144 14.56 -9.85 -9.52
C GLY A 144 14.36 -10.96 -8.50
N ARG A 145 14.08 -12.18 -8.93
CA ARG A 145 13.94 -13.33 -7.99
C ARG A 145 15.26 -13.64 -7.29
N GLY A 146 15.18 -14.08 -6.04
CA GLY A 146 16.30 -14.75 -5.38
C GLY A 146 16.72 -16.03 -6.10
N GLY A 147 17.82 -16.63 -5.66
CA GLY A 147 18.29 -17.90 -6.19
C GLY A 147 17.26 -19.00 -5.96
N LEU A 148 17.21 -20.01 -6.83
CA LEU A 148 16.18 -21.06 -6.73
C LEU A 148 16.22 -21.74 -5.36
N LEU A 149 17.39 -22.02 -4.80
CA LEU A 149 17.52 -22.63 -3.47
C LEU A 149 17.69 -21.57 -2.38
N PHE A 150 18.69 -20.70 -2.52
CA PHE A 150 19.06 -19.74 -1.50
C PHE A 150 19.13 -18.30 -2.02
N GLY A 151 18.63 -17.38 -1.21
CA GLY A 151 18.82 -15.94 -1.38
C GLY A 151 17.52 -15.17 -1.39
N ASN A 152 17.59 -13.92 -0.96
CA ASN A 152 16.43 -13.04 -0.89
C ASN A 152 15.98 -12.58 -2.28
N GLY A 153 14.68 -12.35 -2.43
CA GLY A 153 14.12 -11.63 -3.56
C GLY A 153 14.59 -10.18 -3.56
N GLY A 154 14.72 -9.62 -4.76
CA GLY A 154 14.97 -8.21 -4.93
C GLY A 154 13.73 -7.39 -4.59
N ASN A 155 13.93 -6.22 -4.02
CA ASN A 155 12.85 -5.27 -3.79
C ASN A 155 12.41 -4.67 -5.14
N GLY A 156 11.11 -4.42 -5.26
CA GLY A 156 10.61 -3.46 -6.22
C GLY A 156 11.05 -2.05 -5.86
N SER A 157 10.84 -1.11 -6.79
CA SER A 157 11.23 0.28 -6.61
C SER A 157 10.07 1.24 -6.75
N VAL A 158 10.27 2.46 -6.27
CA VAL A 158 9.26 3.52 -6.28
C VAL A 158 8.86 3.93 -7.69
N GLY A 159 7.58 4.25 -7.89
CA GLY A 159 7.07 4.92 -9.08
C GLY A 159 7.47 6.40 -9.15
N GLY A 160 7.61 6.95 -10.35
CA GLY A 160 7.91 8.37 -10.54
C GLY A 160 6.71 9.25 -10.23
N MET A 161 6.95 10.47 -9.73
CA MET A 161 5.87 11.43 -9.53
C MET A 161 5.32 11.96 -10.87
N GLY A 162 4.04 12.32 -10.91
CA GLY A 162 3.47 13.07 -12.02
C GLY A 162 4.03 14.49 -12.13
N GLY A 163 4.11 15.02 -13.35
CA GLY A 163 4.52 16.40 -13.62
C GLY A 163 3.39 17.39 -13.40
N GLN A 164 3.70 18.67 -13.22
CA GLN A 164 2.69 19.70 -12.99
C GLN A 164 1.90 20.04 -14.25
N GLY A 165 0.58 20.22 -14.12
CA GLY A 165 -0.28 20.79 -15.16
C GLY A 165 -0.39 22.31 -15.05
N THR A 166 -0.87 22.97 -16.10
CA THR A 166 -1.10 24.43 -16.12
C THR A 166 -2.59 24.78 -16.20
N ASN A 167 -2.96 25.87 -15.55
CA ASN A 167 -4.29 26.47 -15.58
C ASN A 167 -4.61 27.10 -16.94
N ASP A 168 -5.89 27.40 -17.16
CA ASP A 168 -6.42 28.17 -18.29
C ASP A 168 -6.52 29.68 -17.95
N THR A 169 -6.16 30.57 -18.90
CA THR A 169 -6.27 32.03 -18.75
C THR A 169 -7.17 32.73 -19.78
N ALA A 170 -7.79 32.00 -20.73
CA ALA A 170 -8.73 32.58 -21.72
C ALA A 170 -10.13 31.93 -21.78
N GLY A 171 -10.46 31.02 -20.85
CA GLY A 171 -11.81 30.47 -20.69
C GLY A 171 -12.01 29.11 -21.37
N ASP A 172 -10.93 28.45 -21.82
CA ASP A 172 -10.94 27.08 -22.32
C ASP A 172 -10.78 26.06 -21.16
N SER A 173 -10.51 24.79 -21.47
CA SER A 173 -10.26 23.76 -20.44
C SER A 173 -8.87 23.93 -19.81
N ALA A 174 -8.80 23.85 -18.48
CA ALA A 174 -7.55 23.79 -17.75
C ALA A 174 -6.87 22.42 -17.92
N GLY A 175 -5.56 22.36 -17.72
CA GLY A 175 -4.80 21.12 -17.75
C GLY A 175 -4.99 20.30 -16.49
N SER A 176 -4.40 19.12 -16.49
CA SER A 176 -4.31 18.21 -15.37
C SER A 176 -2.86 17.98 -14.96
N GLY A 177 -2.64 17.79 -13.67
CA GLY A 177 -1.41 17.21 -13.19
C GLY A 177 -1.22 15.81 -13.75
N GLY A 178 0.02 15.45 -14.06
CA GLY A 178 0.35 14.11 -14.56
C GLY A 178 0.02 13.03 -13.53
N LEU A 179 -0.28 11.83 -14.01
CA LEU A 179 -0.47 10.68 -13.12
C LEU A 179 0.85 10.28 -12.45
N GLY A 180 0.80 9.82 -11.21
CA GLY A 180 1.91 9.12 -10.57
C GLY A 180 2.15 7.74 -11.19
N GLY A 181 3.40 7.30 -11.22
CA GLY A 181 3.78 5.98 -11.70
C GLY A 181 3.49 4.89 -10.67
N ASN A 182 3.24 3.67 -11.11
CA ASN A 182 3.05 2.54 -10.21
C ASN A 182 4.37 2.16 -9.52
N GLY A 183 4.29 1.64 -8.31
CA GLY A 183 5.43 0.98 -7.65
C GLY A 183 5.75 -0.37 -8.29
N GLY A 184 6.99 -0.81 -8.15
CA GLY A 184 7.42 -2.13 -8.62
C GLY A 184 7.11 -3.21 -7.59
N ASN A 185 6.76 -4.41 -8.03
CA ASN A 185 6.58 -5.54 -7.12
C ASN A 185 7.91 -6.03 -6.55
N GLY A 186 7.90 -6.43 -5.28
CA GLY A 186 8.92 -7.26 -4.68
C GLY A 186 8.93 -8.65 -5.29
N ALA A 187 10.11 -9.27 -5.32
CA ALA A 187 10.27 -10.58 -5.93
C ALA A 187 10.32 -11.70 -4.90
N GLN A 188 10.09 -12.93 -5.38
CA GLN A 188 10.18 -14.12 -4.55
C GLN A 188 11.60 -14.34 -4.02
N GLY A 189 11.68 -14.73 -2.75
CA GLY A 189 12.88 -15.31 -2.16
C GLY A 189 13.16 -16.72 -2.69
N GLY A 190 14.30 -17.28 -2.31
CA GLY A 190 14.68 -18.64 -2.67
C GLY A 190 13.76 -19.69 -2.05
N TRP A 191 13.62 -20.81 -2.75
CA TRP A 191 12.67 -21.85 -2.37
C TRP A 191 13.03 -22.52 -1.05
N LEU A 192 14.32 -22.67 -0.71
CA LEU A 192 14.74 -23.30 0.55
C LEU A 192 14.92 -22.26 1.67
N ILE A 193 15.76 -21.25 1.44
CA ILE A 193 15.93 -20.14 2.39
C ILE A 193 16.02 -18.82 1.62
N GLY A 194 15.14 -17.89 1.94
CA GLY A 194 15.19 -16.54 1.40
C GLY A 194 13.95 -15.76 1.77
N ASN A 195 14.16 -14.49 2.11
CA ASN A 195 13.06 -13.56 2.30
C ASN A 195 12.53 -13.09 0.95
N GLY A 196 11.24 -12.77 0.90
CA GLY A 196 10.67 -12.02 -0.20
C GLY A 196 11.20 -10.59 -0.24
N GLY A 197 11.26 -10.01 -1.43
CA GLY A 197 11.60 -8.60 -1.62
C GLY A 197 10.43 -7.68 -1.29
N GLN A 198 10.71 -6.47 -0.83
CA GLN A 198 9.66 -5.47 -0.57
C GLN A 198 9.03 -4.97 -1.87
N GLY A 199 7.74 -4.65 -1.84
CA GLY A 199 7.09 -3.84 -2.86
C GLY A 199 7.58 -2.40 -2.83
N GLY A 200 7.53 -1.73 -3.97
CA GLY A 200 7.85 -0.31 -4.10
C GLY A 200 6.62 0.56 -3.89
N ASP A 201 6.82 1.72 -3.27
CA ASP A 201 5.77 2.74 -3.16
C ASP A 201 5.34 3.22 -4.56
N SER A 202 4.11 3.69 -4.73
CA SER A 202 3.74 4.38 -5.96
C SER A 202 4.13 5.86 -5.95
N GLY A 203 4.20 6.45 -7.14
CA GLY A 203 4.43 7.87 -7.31
C GLY A 203 3.18 8.68 -6.95
N ALA A 204 3.39 9.83 -6.33
CA ALA A 204 2.36 10.84 -6.15
C ALA A 204 1.92 11.41 -7.51
N GLY A 205 0.68 11.88 -7.58
CA GLY A 205 0.22 12.65 -8.74
C GLY A 205 0.90 14.00 -8.87
N GLY A 206 0.80 14.60 -10.05
CA GLY A 206 1.37 15.91 -10.35
C GLY A 206 0.48 17.05 -9.86
N GLY A 207 1.07 18.07 -9.27
CA GLY A 207 0.33 19.27 -8.85
C GLY A 207 -0.01 20.20 -10.01
N THR A 208 -0.27 21.46 -9.67
CA THR A 208 -0.57 22.51 -10.65
C THR A 208 0.41 23.65 -10.53
N ASP A 209 0.72 24.31 -11.64
CA ASP A 209 1.51 25.55 -11.62
C ASP A 209 0.75 26.66 -10.90
N SER A 210 1.17 26.97 -9.68
CA SER A 210 0.57 28.01 -8.83
C SER A 210 1.09 29.42 -9.14
N THR A 211 1.93 29.59 -10.17
CA THR A 211 2.55 30.87 -10.52
C THR A 211 1.84 31.62 -11.65
N GLN A 212 0.85 30.99 -12.31
CA GLN A 212 0.07 31.63 -13.37
C GLN A 212 -0.87 32.73 -12.85
N THR A 213 -0.95 33.85 -13.58
CA THR A 213 -1.84 34.98 -13.28
C THR A 213 -2.95 35.09 -14.31
N GLY A 214 -4.13 35.61 -13.92
CA GLY A 214 -5.26 35.77 -14.84
C GLY A 214 -5.99 34.46 -15.12
N VAL A 215 -5.96 33.53 -14.18
CA VAL A 215 -6.57 32.19 -14.30
C VAL A 215 -8.10 32.30 -14.30
N MET A 216 -8.72 31.70 -15.32
CA MET A 216 -10.17 31.55 -15.39
C MET A 216 -10.63 30.19 -14.84
N ASN A 217 -10.00 29.10 -15.29
CA ASN A 217 -10.27 27.74 -14.79
C ASN A 217 -9.01 27.12 -14.18
N GLY A 218 -9.14 26.56 -12.98
CA GLY A 218 -8.03 25.94 -12.26
C GLY A 218 -7.69 24.54 -12.78
N ALA A 219 -6.41 24.22 -12.91
CA ALA A 219 -5.95 22.88 -13.30
C ALA A 219 -6.29 21.84 -12.23
N SER A 220 -6.62 20.61 -12.64
CA SER A 220 -6.83 19.50 -11.72
C SER A 220 -5.49 18.91 -11.25
N GLY A 221 -5.45 18.38 -10.03
CA GLY A 221 -4.33 17.59 -9.54
C GLY A 221 -4.35 16.19 -10.14
N GLY A 222 -3.16 15.65 -10.42
CA GLY A 222 -3.01 14.28 -10.92
C GLY A 222 -3.27 13.24 -9.83
N SER A 223 -3.77 12.07 -10.22
CA SER A 223 -3.89 10.91 -9.33
C SER A 223 -2.54 10.21 -9.14
N ALA A 224 -2.35 9.58 -7.99
CA ALA A 224 -1.19 8.72 -7.73
C ALA A 224 -1.28 7.37 -8.45
N GLY A 225 -0.15 6.65 -8.50
CA GLY A 225 -0.09 5.29 -9.01
C GLY A 225 -0.51 4.23 -7.99
N ILE A 226 -0.47 2.97 -8.39
CA ILE A 226 -0.72 1.80 -7.52
C ILE A 226 0.60 1.27 -6.98
N ALA A 227 0.70 0.99 -5.68
CA ALA A 227 1.92 0.48 -5.09
C ALA A 227 2.18 -1.00 -5.44
N GLY A 228 3.44 -1.42 -5.32
CA GLY A 228 3.83 -2.80 -5.61
C GLY A 228 3.55 -3.73 -4.43
N ASN A 229 3.19 -4.98 -4.74
CA ASN A 229 3.05 -6.02 -3.73
C ASN A 229 4.42 -6.48 -3.23
N GLY A 230 4.48 -6.93 -1.99
CA GLY A 230 5.60 -7.66 -1.43
C GLY A 230 5.77 -9.03 -2.07
N GLY A 231 7.02 -9.51 -2.12
CA GLY A 231 7.35 -10.84 -2.61
C GLY A 231 7.15 -11.91 -1.55
N ASP A 232 6.82 -13.13 -1.98
CA ASP A 232 6.71 -14.29 -1.10
C ASP A 232 8.09 -14.86 -0.73
N ALA A 233 8.17 -15.48 0.45
CA ALA A 233 9.26 -16.39 0.81
C ALA A 233 8.99 -17.83 0.31
N GLY A 234 10.02 -18.69 0.39
CA GLY A 234 9.94 -20.12 0.06
C GLY A 234 9.57 -21.01 1.25
N LEU A 235 10.47 -21.94 1.61
CA LEU A 235 10.31 -22.84 2.74
C LEU A 235 10.63 -22.13 4.07
N VAL A 236 11.74 -21.38 4.10
CA VAL A 236 12.18 -20.60 5.25
C VAL A 236 12.45 -19.16 4.83
N GLY A 237 11.84 -18.20 5.51
CA GLY A 237 12.05 -16.78 5.26
C GLY A 237 10.77 -15.98 5.45
N ASN A 238 10.91 -14.67 5.62
CA ASN A 238 9.77 -13.78 5.78
C ASN A 238 9.31 -13.23 4.42
N GLY A 239 8.03 -12.95 4.29
CA GLY A 239 7.53 -12.18 3.14
C GLY A 239 8.15 -10.79 3.09
N GLY A 240 8.06 -10.13 1.92
CA GLY A 240 8.40 -8.71 1.80
C GLY A 240 7.19 -7.83 2.09
N ALA A 241 7.39 -6.66 2.69
CA ALA A 241 6.29 -5.71 2.91
C ALA A 241 5.73 -5.20 1.57
N GLY A 242 4.44 -4.87 1.54
CA GLY A 242 3.83 -4.14 0.43
C GLY A 242 4.29 -2.68 0.39
N GLY A 243 4.26 -2.06 -0.78
CA GLY A 243 4.56 -0.64 -0.95
C GLY A 243 3.37 0.25 -0.56
N ASN A 244 3.63 1.49 -0.16
CA ASN A 244 2.60 2.47 0.15
C ASN A 244 2.09 3.17 -1.11
N GLY A 245 0.80 3.50 -1.12
CA GLY A 245 0.18 4.34 -2.13
C GLY A 245 0.68 5.79 -2.04
N GLY A 246 0.97 6.40 -3.18
CA GLY A 246 1.31 7.81 -3.28
C GLY A 246 0.10 8.73 -3.08
N ASN A 247 0.34 9.98 -2.74
CA ASN A 247 -0.74 10.95 -2.56
C ASN A 247 -1.25 11.47 -3.91
N GLY A 248 -2.56 11.64 -4.03
CA GLY A 248 -3.17 12.46 -5.06
C GLY A 248 -2.76 13.92 -4.88
N ALA A 249 -2.51 14.62 -5.97
CA ALA A 249 -2.09 16.01 -5.90
C ALA A 249 -3.27 16.96 -5.73
N ALA A 250 -3.03 18.10 -5.09
CA ALA A 250 -4.04 19.15 -4.96
C ALA A 250 -4.36 19.80 -6.33
N GLY A 251 -5.63 20.14 -6.53
CA GLY A 251 -6.08 20.99 -7.61
C GLY A 251 -5.75 22.47 -7.36
N SER A 252 -5.71 23.27 -8.42
CA SER A 252 -5.37 24.70 -8.34
C SER A 252 -6.47 25.50 -7.66
N ALA A 253 -6.07 26.31 -6.67
CA ALA A 253 -6.95 27.28 -5.99
C ALA A 253 -7.10 28.61 -6.76
N LEU A 254 -6.38 28.80 -7.86
CA LEU A 254 -6.40 30.02 -8.67
C LEU A 254 -7.57 29.96 -9.66
N GLY A 255 -8.50 30.91 -9.58
CA GLY A 255 -9.64 31.05 -10.50
C GLY A 255 -10.61 32.14 -10.05
N THR A 256 -10.98 33.06 -10.95
CA THR A 256 -11.78 34.24 -10.58
C THR A 256 -13.26 34.16 -10.94
N THR A 257 -13.73 33.10 -11.62
CA THR A 257 -15.09 33.15 -12.20
C THR A 257 -16.01 31.95 -12.01
N ILE A 258 -15.61 30.66 -12.04
CA ILE A 258 -16.61 29.56 -11.83
C ILE A 258 -16.11 28.31 -11.07
N PHE A 259 -15.01 27.63 -11.45
CA PHE A 259 -14.49 26.43 -10.73
C PHE A 259 -12.95 26.36 -10.70
N GLY A 260 -12.40 26.05 -9.54
CA GLY A 260 -11.01 25.62 -9.34
C GLY A 260 -10.83 24.14 -9.68
N GLY A 261 -9.58 23.67 -9.60
CA GLY A 261 -9.24 22.29 -9.98
C GLY A 261 -9.75 21.24 -8.99
N SER A 262 -10.08 20.03 -9.48
CA SER A 262 -10.27 18.88 -8.60
C SER A 262 -8.94 18.35 -8.07
N GLY A 263 -8.94 17.78 -6.87
CA GLY A 263 -7.82 17.00 -6.35
C GLY A 263 -7.71 15.62 -7.01
N GLY A 264 -6.50 15.07 -7.04
CA GLY A 264 -6.23 13.75 -7.59
C GLY A 264 -6.52 12.62 -6.60
N VAL A 265 -6.74 11.40 -7.11
CA VAL A 265 -6.98 10.23 -6.27
C VAL A 265 -5.67 9.70 -5.66
N GLY A 266 -5.71 9.30 -4.38
CA GLY A 266 -4.61 8.62 -3.70
C GLY A 266 -4.42 7.18 -4.19
N GLY A 267 -3.18 6.71 -4.16
CA GLY A 267 -2.79 5.40 -4.68
C GLY A 267 -3.18 4.28 -3.73
N SER A 268 -3.48 3.09 -4.23
CA SER A 268 -3.64 1.93 -3.34
C SER A 268 -2.30 1.43 -2.81
N GLY A 269 -2.30 0.96 -1.56
CA GLY A 269 -1.19 0.20 -0.97
C GLY A 269 -1.12 -1.22 -1.53
N GLY A 270 0.09 -1.78 -1.57
CA GLY A 270 0.34 -3.14 -2.04
C GLY A 270 0.18 -4.16 -0.92
N ASP A 271 -0.16 -5.39 -1.28
CA ASP A 271 -0.26 -6.48 -0.30
C ASP A 271 1.11 -6.88 0.23
N GLY A 272 1.16 -7.32 1.49
CA GLY A 272 2.31 -7.97 2.08
C GLY A 272 2.52 -9.37 1.50
N GLY A 273 3.78 -9.72 1.26
CA GLY A 273 4.16 -11.05 0.79
C GLY A 273 3.98 -12.12 1.86
N ASN A 274 3.75 -13.35 1.42
CA ASN A 274 3.59 -14.50 2.32
C ASN A 274 4.93 -14.93 2.92
N GLY A 275 4.90 -15.35 4.19
CA GLY A 275 6.02 -15.98 4.88
C GLY A 275 6.28 -17.41 4.41
N GLY A 276 7.38 -17.98 4.87
CA GLY A 276 7.82 -19.31 4.49
C GLY A 276 6.88 -20.43 4.96
N TRP A 277 6.83 -21.53 4.22
CA TRP A 277 5.94 -22.67 4.55
C TRP A 277 6.32 -23.39 5.86
N LEU A 278 7.62 -23.53 6.17
CA LEU A 278 8.06 -24.14 7.41
C LEU A 278 8.25 -23.08 8.50
N PHE A 279 9.10 -22.08 8.24
CA PHE A 279 9.36 -20.98 9.17
C PHE A 279 9.34 -19.65 8.43
N GLY A 280 8.52 -18.71 8.89
CA GLY A 280 8.53 -17.35 8.36
C GLY A 280 7.24 -16.60 8.61
N SER A 281 7.35 -15.31 8.90
CA SER A 281 6.18 -14.46 9.03
C SER A 281 5.74 -13.92 7.67
N GLY A 282 4.43 -13.77 7.50
CA GLY A 282 3.92 -12.83 6.51
C GLY A 282 4.38 -11.42 6.83
N ALA A 283 4.40 -10.57 5.82
CA ALA A 283 4.82 -9.17 5.97
C ALA A 283 3.63 -8.22 5.92
N SER A 284 3.84 -6.99 6.39
CA SER A 284 2.77 -6.00 6.42
C SER A 284 2.33 -5.60 5.01
N GLY A 285 1.03 -5.30 4.87
CA GLY A 285 0.50 -4.56 3.73
C GLY A 285 0.96 -3.11 3.75
N GLY A 286 0.86 -2.45 2.61
CA GLY A 286 1.16 -1.03 2.45
C GLY A 286 -0.04 -0.15 2.76
N ASN A 287 0.22 1.07 3.21
CA ASN A 287 -0.83 2.05 3.44
C ASN A 287 -1.38 2.58 2.12
N GLY A 288 -2.67 2.94 2.10
CA GLY A 288 -3.27 3.73 1.04
C GLY A 288 -2.77 5.18 1.06
N GLY A 289 -2.72 5.78 -0.12
CA GLY A 289 -2.29 7.15 -0.32
C GLY A 289 -3.41 8.15 -0.06
N GLN A 290 -3.05 9.36 0.36
CA GLN A 290 -4.00 10.42 0.64
C GLN A 290 -4.61 10.97 -0.66
N GLY A 291 -5.90 11.32 -0.64
CA GLY A 291 -6.55 12.07 -1.70
C GLY A 291 -6.05 13.52 -1.76
N GLY A 292 -6.03 14.09 -2.95
CA GLY A 292 -5.63 15.48 -3.16
C GLY A 292 -6.71 16.47 -2.77
N ASP A 293 -6.31 17.62 -2.22
CA ASP A 293 -7.24 18.70 -1.92
C ASP A 293 -7.84 19.31 -3.19
N ALA A 294 -9.09 19.73 -3.13
CA ALA A 294 -9.73 20.51 -4.16
C ALA A 294 -9.27 21.97 -4.14
N GLY A 295 -9.22 22.57 -5.32
CA GLY A 295 -9.29 24.01 -5.49
C GLY A 295 -10.67 24.57 -5.12
N THR A 296 -10.83 25.89 -5.22
CA THR A 296 -12.10 26.58 -4.95
C THR A 296 -13.24 25.98 -5.78
N ASN A 297 -14.34 25.53 -5.16
CA ASN A 297 -15.46 24.87 -5.85
C ASN A 297 -15.11 23.55 -6.57
N GLY A 298 -13.92 22.98 -6.37
CA GLY A 298 -13.51 21.70 -6.97
C GLY A 298 -13.95 20.48 -6.14
N PHE A 299 -13.75 19.29 -6.73
CA PHE A 299 -13.95 18.00 -6.07
C PHE A 299 -12.66 17.55 -5.38
N ALA A 300 -12.77 17.02 -4.16
CA ALA A 300 -11.63 16.41 -3.48
C ALA A 300 -11.28 15.05 -4.11
N GLY A 301 -10.02 14.68 -4.00
CA GLY A 301 -9.56 13.35 -4.36
C GLY A 301 -9.99 12.29 -3.35
N PHE A 302 -10.33 11.10 -3.82
CA PHE A 302 -10.50 9.93 -2.95
C PHE A 302 -9.17 9.47 -2.38
N GLY A 303 -9.18 8.96 -1.14
CA GLY A 303 -8.06 8.22 -0.58
C GLY A 303 -7.92 6.83 -1.22
N GLY A 304 -6.73 6.27 -1.19
CA GLY A 304 -6.46 4.93 -1.71
C GLY A 304 -6.71 3.83 -0.69
N SER A 305 -7.13 2.66 -1.13
CA SER A 305 -7.27 1.47 -0.27
C SER A 305 -5.91 0.97 0.21
N ALA A 306 -5.84 0.39 1.40
CA ALA A 306 -4.65 -0.30 1.87
C ALA A 306 -4.47 -1.69 1.26
N GLY A 307 -3.27 -2.24 1.38
CA GLY A 307 -2.98 -3.65 1.11
C GLY A 307 -3.16 -4.54 2.33
N GLY A 308 -3.50 -5.80 2.10
CA GLY A 308 -3.63 -6.82 3.14
C GLY A 308 -2.27 -7.29 3.66
N GLY A 309 -2.24 -7.76 4.90
CA GLY A 309 -1.09 -8.42 5.48
C GLY A 309 -0.86 -9.81 4.88
N GLY A 310 0.41 -10.16 4.67
CA GLY A 310 0.80 -11.47 4.15
C GLY A 310 0.51 -12.59 5.14
N TRP A 311 0.22 -13.78 4.62
CA TRP A 311 -0.07 -14.95 5.45
C TRP A 311 1.21 -15.74 5.74
N VAL A 312 1.14 -16.64 6.72
CA VAL A 312 2.20 -17.61 6.96
C VAL A 312 2.06 -18.78 5.99
N GLY A 313 3.00 -18.87 5.05
CA GLY A 313 3.11 -19.96 4.08
C GLY A 313 2.20 -19.80 2.86
N ALA A 314 2.81 -19.85 1.68
CA ALA A 314 2.13 -20.11 0.42
C ALA A 314 2.89 -21.18 -0.36
N VAL A 315 2.17 -22.16 -0.91
CA VAL A 315 2.77 -23.18 -1.79
C VAL A 315 2.19 -23.02 -3.19
N ASN A 316 3.07 -22.68 -4.13
CA ASN A 316 2.73 -22.49 -5.54
C ASN A 316 3.23 -23.70 -6.35
N PHE A 317 2.31 -24.55 -6.82
CA PHE A 317 2.58 -25.63 -7.76
C PHE A 317 2.05 -25.27 -9.15
N GLY A 318 2.88 -24.61 -9.97
CA GLY A 318 2.45 -24.14 -11.29
C GLY A 318 1.34 -23.09 -11.16
N PRO A 319 0.16 -23.26 -11.78
CA PRO A 319 -0.96 -22.32 -11.63
C PRO A 319 -1.76 -22.52 -10.33
N ILE A 320 -1.51 -23.59 -9.56
CA ILE A 320 -2.23 -23.88 -8.33
C ILE A 320 -1.47 -23.25 -7.16
N SER A 321 -2.08 -22.25 -6.54
CA SER A 321 -1.60 -21.64 -5.30
C SER A 321 -2.47 -22.11 -4.14
N VAL A 322 -1.83 -22.57 -3.07
CA VAL A 322 -2.49 -22.82 -1.79
C VAL A 322 -1.83 -21.92 -0.75
N GLN A 323 -2.56 -20.90 -0.31
CA GLN A 323 -2.14 -19.95 0.72
C GLN A 323 -2.61 -20.43 2.10
N GLY A 324 -1.86 -20.09 3.16
CA GLY A 324 -2.32 -20.24 4.54
C GLY A 324 -2.06 -21.57 5.23
N PHE A 325 -1.06 -22.34 4.78
CA PHE A 325 -0.69 -23.62 5.41
C PHE A 325 0.75 -23.65 5.94
N GLY A 326 1.35 -22.49 6.19
CA GLY A 326 2.67 -22.45 6.81
C GLY A 326 2.63 -22.88 8.28
N LEU A 327 3.67 -23.54 8.77
CA LEU A 327 3.65 -24.18 10.09
C LEU A 327 3.95 -23.21 11.24
N PHE A 328 5.00 -22.40 11.09
CA PHE A 328 5.50 -21.50 12.13
C PHE A 328 5.71 -20.08 11.59
N GLY A 329 5.08 -19.10 12.23
CA GLY A 329 5.24 -17.70 11.86
C GLY A 329 4.06 -16.85 12.26
N HIS A 330 4.20 -15.53 12.16
CA HIS A 330 3.11 -14.59 12.41
C HIS A 330 2.52 -14.08 11.09
N GLY A 331 1.22 -13.83 11.06
CA GLY A 331 0.60 -13.09 9.97
C GLY A 331 1.11 -11.65 9.95
N GLY A 332 1.17 -11.05 8.76
CA GLY A 332 1.52 -9.65 8.61
C GLY A 332 0.35 -8.73 8.95
N ASP A 333 0.64 -7.52 9.42
CA ASP A 333 -0.39 -6.51 9.66
C ASP A 333 -0.95 -5.95 8.33
N GLY A 334 -2.23 -5.60 8.29
CA GLY A 334 -2.81 -4.85 7.18
C GLY A 334 -2.40 -3.37 7.20
N GLY A 335 -2.40 -2.73 6.02
CA GLY A 335 -2.12 -1.30 5.92
C GLY A 335 -3.32 -0.43 6.29
N ASN A 336 -3.09 0.86 6.58
CA ASN A 336 -4.16 1.83 6.81
C ASN A 336 -4.68 2.42 5.51
N GLY A 337 -6.00 2.61 5.39
CA GLY A 337 -6.62 3.32 4.26
C GLY A 337 -6.19 4.79 4.21
N GLY A 338 -6.12 5.36 3.01
CA GLY A 338 -5.85 6.77 2.81
C GLY A 338 -7.08 7.64 3.09
N ASP A 339 -6.88 8.83 3.64
CA ASP A 339 -7.94 9.80 3.79
C ASP A 339 -8.26 10.48 2.46
N VAL A 340 -9.46 11.00 2.42
CA VAL A 340 -9.97 11.88 1.40
C VAL A 340 -9.34 13.28 1.52
N GLY A 341 -9.10 13.93 0.38
CA GLY A 341 -8.65 15.34 0.36
C GLY A 341 -9.72 16.32 0.84
N ALA A 342 -9.34 17.56 1.16
CA ALA A 342 -10.29 18.60 1.56
C ALA A 342 -10.96 19.25 0.33
N GLY A 343 -12.28 19.49 0.34
CA GLY A 343 -12.97 20.15 -0.78
C GLY A 343 -14.45 20.46 -0.54
N SER A 344 -15.02 21.31 -1.40
CA SER A 344 -16.35 21.91 -1.17
C SER A 344 -17.54 21.15 -1.78
N LEU A 345 -17.30 20.03 -2.47
CA LEU A 345 -18.33 19.28 -3.19
C LEU A 345 -17.92 17.80 -3.31
N SER A 346 -18.56 16.89 -2.58
CA SER A 346 -18.89 15.51 -3.04
C SER A 346 -19.37 14.57 -1.93
N ILE A 347 -20.37 13.74 -2.26
CA ILE A 347 -20.60 12.42 -1.65
C ILE A 347 -19.34 11.59 -1.88
N GLN A 348 -18.70 11.18 -0.79
CA GLN A 348 -17.37 10.60 -0.88
C GLN A 348 -17.23 9.37 0.02
N PHE A 349 -16.54 8.36 -0.49
CA PHE A 349 -16.35 7.07 0.17
C PHE A 349 -14.98 7.04 0.84
N GLY A 350 -14.93 6.60 2.09
CA GLY A 350 -13.66 6.34 2.78
C GLY A 350 -12.93 5.15 2.18
N ALA A 351 -11.61 5.12 2.33
CA ALA A 351 -10.81 3.99 1.88
C ALA A 351 -10.81 2.86 2.92
N SER A 352 -10.76 1.61 2.46
CA SER A 352 -10.67 0.45 3.36
C SER A 352 -9.26 0.27 3.93
N GLY A 353 -9.20 -0.08 5.21
CA GLY A 353 -8.01 -0.67 5.83
C GLY A 353 -7.79 -2.11 5.34
N GLY A 354 -6.54 -2.57 5.40
CA GLY A 354 -6.19 -3.92 4.97
C GLY A 354 -6.43 -4.94 6.06
N ASP A 355 -6.84 -6.15 5.69
CA ASP A 355 -6.97 -7.25 6.65
C ASP A 355 -5.58 -7.74 7.12
N GLY A 356 -5.49 -8.17 8.38
CA GLY A 356 -4.33 -8.85 8.92
C GLY A 356 -4.21 -10.28 8.37
N GLY A 357 -2.98 -10.71 8.10
CA GLY A 357 -2.68 -12.04 7.61
C GLY A 357 -2.87 -13.13 8.67
N GLN A 358 -3.09 -14.37 8.23
CA GLN A 358 -3.20 -15.50 9.16
C GLN A 358 -1.83 -15.95 9.68
N GLY A 359 -1.81 -16.34 10.97
CA GLY A 359 -0.67 -16.96 11.62
C GLY A 359 -0.43 -18.41 11.17
N GLY A 360 0.71 -18.98 11.58
CA GLY A 360 1.07 -20.36 11.27
C GLY A 360 0.10 -21.39 11.85
N VAL A 361 -0.03 -22.52 11.15
CA VAL A 361 -0.90 -23.64 11.52
C VAL A 361 -0.57 -24.18 12.90
N LEU A 362 0.71 -24.37 13.23
CA LEU A 362 1.13 -24.93 14.52
C LEU A 362 1.37 -23.84 15.56
N TYR A 363 2.08 -22.79 15.17
CA TYR A 363 2.39 -21.67 16.05
C TYR A 363 2.44 -20.36 15.26
N GLY A 364 1.69 -19.38 15.72
CA GLY A 364 1.64 -18.09 15.06
C GLY A 364 0.50 -17.23 15.53
N ASN A 365 0.78 -15.95 15.74
CA ASN A 365 -0.28 -14.97 15.91
C ASN A 365 -0.79 -14.53 14.54
N GLY A 366 -2.08 -14.19 14.45
CA GLY A 366 -2.56 -13.41 13.31
C GLY A 366 -2.03 -11.97 13.33
N GLY A 367 -1.97 -11.35 12.16
CA GLY A 367 -1.62 -9.93 12.04
C GLY A 367 -2.80 -9.03 12.38
N ASN A 368 -2.54 -7.79 12.76
CA ASN A 368 -3.59 -6.82 13.03
C ASN A 368 -4.21 -6.30 11.73
N GLY A 369 -5.49 -5.96 11.76
CA GLY A 369 -6.15 -5.22 10.70
C GLY A 369 -5.71 -3.75 10.69
N GLY A 370 -5.70 -3.14 9.51
CA GLY A 370 -5.38 -1.73 9.35
C GLY A 370 -6.60 -0.84 9.52
N ASN A 371 -6.37 0.42 9.90
CA ASN A 371 -7.43 1.38 10.11
C ASN A 371 -8.09 1.78 8.77
N ALA A 372 -9.37 2.13 8.81
CA ALA A 372 -10.05 2.76 7.68
C ALA A 372 -9.50 4.18 7.42
N GLY A 373 -9.65 4.66 6.19
CA GLY A 373 -9.39 6.06 5.81
C GLY A 373 -10.67 6.89 5.87
N SER A 374 -10.57 8.15 6.28
CA SER A 374 -11.72 9.05 6.43
C SER A 374 -12.35 9.44 5.09
N GLY A 375 -13.69 9.52 5.06
CA GLY A 375 -14.48 9.71 3.84
C GLY A 375 -14.74 11.18 3.44
N GLY A 376 -14.35 12.17 4.24
CA GLY A 376 -14.43 13.61 3.92
C GLY A 376 -15.82 14.24 3.67
N GLY A 377 -16.89 13.48 3.37
CA GLY A 377 -18.27 13.97 3.16
C GLY A 377 -19.37 13.04 3.70
N THR A 378 -20.64 13.22 3.27
CA THR A 378 -21.83 12.42 3.75
C THR A 378 -21.96 11.01 3.17
N GLY A 379 -20.93 10.47 2.52
CA GLY A 379 -20.98 9.17 1.84
C GLY A 379 -20.61 7.98 2.73
N PHE A 380 -21.01 6.77 2.32
CA PHE A 380 -20.73 5.50 3.02
C PHE A 380 -19.24 5.32 3.32
N GLU A 381 -18.93 4.80 4.50
CA GLU A 381 -17.57 4.84 5.01
C GLU A 381 -16.65 3.75 4.44
N GLY A 382 -15.34 3.97 4.60
CA GLY A 382 -14.34 2.93 4.44
C GLY A 382 -14.42 1.91 5.57
N SER A 383 -14.27 0.62 5.26
CA SER A 383 -14.24 -0.44 6.26
C SER A 383 -12.87 -0.57 6.90
N ALA A 384 -12.83 -0.73 8.22
CA ALA A 384 -11.59 -1.09 8.89
C ALA A 384 -11.24 -2.56 8.62
N GLY A 385 -9.94 -2.86 8.60
CA GLY A 385 -9.43 -4.19 8.34
C GLY A 385 -9.72 -5.15 9.48
N GLN A 386 -9.96 -6.41 9.16
CA GLN A 386 -10.15 -7.48 10.13
C GLN A 386 -8.81 -7.94 10.70
N GLY A 387 -8.79 -8.35 11.97
CA GLY A 387 -7.65 -9.03 12.56
C GLY A 387 -7.48 -10.44 12.00
N GLY A 388 -6.24 -10.84 11.73
CA GLY A 388 -5.89 -12.17 11.26
C GLY A 388 -6.07 -13.23 12.35
N ALA A 389 -6.40 -14.47 11.93
CA ALA A 389 -6.58 -15.59 12.84
C ALA A 389 -5.25 -16.29 13.19
N ALA A 390 -5.18 -16.86 14.38
CA ALA A 390 -4.28 -17.95 14.74
C ALA A 390 -5.00 -19.30 14.63
N ILE A 391 -4.26 -20.39 14.41
CA ILE A 391 -4.86 -21.70 14.11
C ILE A 391 -4.80 -22.66 15.30
N LEU A 392 -3.61 -23.12 15.70
CA LEU A 392 -3.46 -24.12 16.79
C LEU A 392 -2.96 -23.48 18.08
N ILE A 393 -1.85 -22.74 17.98
CA ILE A 393 -1.23 -22.00 19.08
C ILE A 393 -0.93 -20.58 18.61
N GLY A 394 -1.43 -19.59 19.33
CA GLY A 394 -1.17 -18.18 19.06
C GLY A 394 -2.42 -17.34 19.22
N ASN A 395 -2.23 -16.03 19.29
CA ASN A 395 -3.32 -15.09 19.49
C ASN A 395 -3.85 -14.57 18.15
N GLY A 396 -5.14 -14.27 18.09
CA GLY A 396 -5.69 -13.49 16.99
C GLY A 396 -5.15 -12.07 16.98
N GLY A 397 -5.05 -11.48 15.80
CA GLY A 397 -4.69 -10.07 15.64
C GLY A 397 -5.85 -9.14 15.99
N ALA A 398 -5.57 -7.91 16.40
CA ALA A 398 -6.61 -6.91 16.63
C ALA A 398 -7.26 -6.48 15.31
N GLY A 399 -8.53 -6.08 15.34
CA GLY A 399 -9.16 -5.38 14.23
C GLY A 399 -8.66 -3.94 14.11
N GLY A 400 -8.74 -3.38 12.91
CA GLY A 400 -8.40 -1.98 12.66
C GLY A 400 -9.47 -1.03 13.22
N ASN A 401 -9.10 0.20 13.50
CA ASN A 401 -10.05 1.22 13.93
C ASN A 401 -10.81 1.80 12.73
N GLY A 402 -12.07 2.16 12.98
CA GLY A 402 -12.88 2.93 12.06
C GLY A 402 -12.37 4.36 11.88
N ALA A 403 -12.75 4.97 10.77
CA ALA A 403 -12.35 6.31 10.39
C ALA A 403 -13.39 7.34 10.83
N THR A 404 -12.93 8.57 11.11
CA THR A 404 -13.85 9.67 11.40
C THR A 404 -14.64 10.08 10.16
N GLY A 405 -15.93 10.33 10.33
CA GLY A 405 -16.80 10.88 9.30
C GLY A 405 -16.39 12.29 8.86
N GLY A 406 -16.70 12.63 7.62
CA GLY A 406 -16.35 13.92 7.01
C GLY A 406 -17.13 15.12 7.58
N THR A 407 -16.55 16.31 7.50
CA THR A 407 -17.22 17.56 7.91
C THR A 407 -18.13 18.09 6.80
N GLY A 408 -19.39 18.41 7.10
CA GLY A 408 -20.42 18.89 6.15
C GLY A 408 -20.27 20.36 5.69
N VAL A 409 -19.06 20.90 5.58
CA VAL A 409 -18.79 22.28 5.12
C VAL A 409 -18.41 22.31 3.63
N GLY A 410 -19.42 22.21 2.77
CA GLY A 410 -19.31 22.61 1.37
C GLY A 410 -19.59 24.11 1.19
N ASN A 411 -18.76 24.83 0.44
CA ASN A 411 -18.96 26.27 0.15
C ASN A 411 -20.22 26.58 -0.69
N ILE A 412 -20.85 25.56 -1.30
CA ILE A 412 -21.99 25.71 -2.23
C ILE A 412 -23.24 24.93 -1.76
N ILE A 413 -23.07 23.76 -1.14
CA ILE A 413 -24.15 22.94 -0.58
C ILE A 413 -23.75 22.57 0.85
N GLN A 414 -24.63 22.84 1.80
CA GLN A 414 -24.42 22.43 3.18
C GLN A 414 -24.87 20.98 3.32
N GLU A 415 -24.01 20.15 3.91
CA GLU A 415 -24.25 18.72 4.04
C GLU A 415 -24.32 18.32 5.52
N ALA A 416 -24.88 17.15 5.80
CA ALA A 416 -24.78 16.53 7.12
C ALA A 416 -23.31 16.19 7.42
N GLY A 417 -23.00 15.91 8.67
CA GLY A 417 -21.74 15.24 8.98
C GLY A 417 -21.77 13.83 8.38
N GLY A 418 -20.64 13.37 7.85
CA GLY A 418 -20.50 11.96 7.46
C GLY A 418 -20.55 11.08 8.70
N ASP A 419 -21.14 9.89 8.59
CA ASP A 419 -21.08 8.89 9.65
C ASP A 419 -19.60 8.42 9.82
N GLY A 420 -19.25 7.99 11.04
CA GLY A 420 -17.94 7.41 11.35
C GLY A 420 -17.96 5.90 11.15
N SER A 421 -16.85 5.32 10.70
CA SER A 421 -16.87 3.93 10.24
C SER A 421 -16.76 2.88 11.31
N ASP A 422 -17.30 1.70 11.05
CA ASP A 422 -17.20 0.59 11.99
C ASP A 422 -15.75 0.13 12.20
N GLY A 423 -15.43 -0.25 13.43
CA GLY A 423 -14.19 -0.93 13.77
C GLY A 423 -14.16 -2.36 13.22
N GLY A 424 -12.97 -2.83 12.84
CA GLY A 424 -12.74 -4.19 12.37
C GLY A 424 -12.89 -5.20 13.50
N ALA A 425 -13.34 -6.41 13.21
CA ALA A 425 -13.36 -7.47 14.21
C ALA A 425 -11.93 -7.97 14.50
N GLY A 426 -11.72 -8.39 15.74
CA GLY A 426 -10.53 -9.10 16.14
C GLY A 426 -10.49 -10.51 15.58
N GLY A 427 -9.29 -10.98 15.25
CA GLY A 427 -9.05 -12.32 14.76
C GLY A 427 -9.25 -13.38 15.84
N SER A 428 -9.53 -14.61 15.42
CA SER A 428 -9.66 -15.74 16.36
C SER A 428 -8.31 -16.18 16.93
N GLY A 429 -8.30 -16.58 18.20
CA GLY A 429 -7.17 -17.24 18.85
C GLY A 429 -7.08 -18.73 18.51
N GLY A 430 -5.91 -19.32 18.74
CA GLY A 430 -5.63 -20.71 18.42
C GLY A 430 -6.52 -21.73 19.15
N LEU A 431 -6.70 -22.90 18.52
CA LEU A 431 -7.57 -23.98 18.98
C LEU A 431 -7.17 -24.53 20.35
N LEU A 432 -5.87 -24.70 20.63
CA LEU A 432 -5.39 -25.23 21.92
C LEU A 432 -4.94 -24.14 22.87
N PHE A 433 -4.21 -23.14 22.37
CA PHE A 433 -3.69 -22.06 23.18
C PHE A 433 -3.75 -20.75 22.41
N GLY A 434 -4.40 -19.73 22.96
CA GLY A 434 -4.41 -18.41 22.34
C GLY A 434 -5.65 -17.62 22.62
N SER A 435 -5.49 -16.33 22.90
CA SER A 435 -6.61 -15.40 23.03
C SER A 435 -7.08 -14.91 21.68
N GLY A 436 -8.37 -14.58 21.58
CA GLY A 436 -8.85 -13.78 20.45
C GLY A 436 -8.26 -12.37 20.49
N GLY A 437 -8.21 -11.72 19.32
CA GLY A 437 -7.77 -10.34 19.17
C GLY A 437 -8.85 -9.34 19.59
N ALA A 438 -8.47 -8.13 19.95
CA ALA A 438 -9.42 -7.08 20.26
C ALA A 438 -10.18 -6.62 19.00
N GLY A 439 -11.45 -6.26 19.15
CA GLY A 439 -12.16 -5.50 18.14
C GLY A 439 -11.63 -4.07 18.05
N GLY A 440 -11.65 -3.50 16.85
CA GLY A 440 -11.26 -2.12 16.60
C GLY A 440 -12.30 -1.12 17.09
N ILE A 441 -11.85 0.09 17.40
CA ILE A 441 -12.74 1.16 17.87
C ILE A 441 -13.53 1.73 16.68
N GLY A 442 -14.81 2.02 16.86
CA GLY A 442 -15.64 2.72 15.88
C GLY A 442 -15.23 4.18 15.68
N GLY A 443 -15.33 4.67 14.46
CA GLY A 443 -14.95 6.02 14.07
C GLY A 443 -15.94 7.07 14.58
N ALA A 444 -15.45 8.26 14.91
CA ALA A 444 -16.34 9.36 15.30
C ALA A 444 -17.14 9.90 14.10
N GLY A 445 -18.39 10.29 14.31
CA GLY A 445 -19.17 10.99 13.31
C GLY A 445 -18.62 12.39 13.01
N GLY A 446 -18.83 12.84 11.78
CA GLY A 446 -18.39 14.12 11.28
C GLY A 446 -19.27 15.30 11.73
N VAL A 447 -18.71 16.51 11.69
CA VAL A 447 -19.45 17.73 12.06
C VAL A 447 -20.41 18.15 10.94
N GLY A 448 -21.67 18.47 11.26
CA GLY A 448 -22.66 18.94 10.29
C GLY A 448 -22.45 20.38 9.81
N GLY A 449 -22.90 20.68 8.59
CA GLY A 449 -23.01 22.05 8.06
C GLY A 449 -24.16 22.85 8.68
N SER A 450 -24.25 24.16 8.43
CA SER A 450 -25.35 24.98 9.00
C SER A 450 -26.72 24.46 8.54
N GLY A 451 -27.62 24.25 9.51
CA GLY A 451 -28.94 23.66 9.31
C GLY A 451 -28.95 22.14 9.18
N ASN A 452 -27.81 21.45 9.29
CA ASN A 452 -27.70 20.01 9.14
C ASN A 452 -27.13 19.32 10.39
N ASP A 453 -27.57 18.09 10.59
CA ASP A 453 -27.14 17.25 11.70
C ASP A 453 -25.68 16.79 11.53
N GLY A 454 -25.03 16.47 12.64
CA GLY A 454 -23.75 15.77 12.65
C GLY A 454 -23.93 14.29 12.26
N GLY A 455 -22.87 13.65 11.81
CA GLY A 455 -22.90 12.23 11.48
C GLY A 455 -22.88 11.36 12.72
N ASN A 456 -23.37 10.13 12.60
CA ASN A 456 -23.35 9.15 13.67
C ASN A 456 -21.92 8.61 13.90
N GLY A 457 -21.62 8.17 15.10
CA GLY A 457 -20.41 7.39 15.36
C GLY A 457 -20.58 5.95 14.88
N GLY A 458 -19.50 5.34 14.41
CA GLY A 458 -19.46 3.96 13.96
C GLY A 458 -19.47 2.97 15.10
N ASP A 459 -19.90 1.75 14.82
CA ASP A 459 -19.93 0.69 15.82
C ASP A 459 -18.51 0.18 16.12
N GLY A 460 -18.29 -0.24 17.36
CA GLY A 460 -17.09 -0.95 17.75
C GLY A 460 -17.04 -2.34 17.14
N GLY A 461 -15.85 -2.76 16.70
CA GLY A 461 -15.63 -4.09 16.15
C GLY A 461 -15.81 -5.19 17.19
N GLN A 462 -16.22 -6.38 16.76
CA GLN A 462 -16.33 -7.51 17.68
C GLN A 462 -14.95 -8.02 18.11
N GLY A 463 -14.84 -8.43 19.37
CA GLY A 463 -13.68 -9.15 19.87
C GLY A 463 -13.59 -10.56 19.29
N GLY A 464 -12.38 -11.02 19.00
CA GLY A 464 -12.13 -12.34 18.47
C GLY A 464 -12.44 -13.45 19.49
N ALA A 465 -12.98 -14.57 19.01
CA ALA A 465 -13.16 -15.75 19.84
C ALA A 465 -11.84 -16.52 20.04
N SER A 466 -11.72 -17.21 21.17
CA SER A 466 -10.68 -18.23 21.41
C SER A 466 -11.22 -19.64 21.12
N GLY A 467 -10.32 -20.63 21.06
CA GLY A 467 -10.59 -21.99 20.63
C GLY A 467 -11.21 -22.91 21.68
N LEU A 468 -10.60 -24.08 21.89
CA LEU A 468 -11.10 -25.13 22.78
C LEU A 468 -10.31 -25.26 24.08
N GLY A 469 -8.98 -25.05 24.03
CA GLY A 469 -8.09 -25.28 25.16
C GLY A 469 -8.04 -24.13 26.15
N ILE A 470 -6.97 -23.33 26.08
CA ILE A 470 -6.75 -22.19 26.98
C ILE A 470 -6.67 -20.89 26.19
N GLY A 471 -7.50 -19.92 26.54
CA GLY A 471 -7.41 -18.59 25.96
C GLY A 471 -8.63 -17.74 26.28
N ASN A 472 -8.40 -16.44 26.37
CA ASN A 472 -9.46 -15.48 26.63
C ASN A 472 -10.11 -15.04 25.32
N GLY A 473 -11.38 -14.65 25.41
CA GLY A 473 -11.99 -13.87 24.33
C GLY A 473 -11.32 -12.51 24.22
N GLY A 474 -11.22 -11.99 23.00
CA GLY A 474 -10.76 -10.62 22.79
C GLY A 474 -11.83 -9.62 23.23
N PRO A 475 -11.46 -8.46 23.77
CA PRO A 475 -12.44 -7.42 24.09
C PRO A 475 -13.06 -6.87 22.80
N GLY A 476 -14.32 -6.46 22.87
CA GLY A 476 -14.97 -5.69 21.81
C GLY A 476 -14.46 -4.25 21.78
N GLY A 477 -14.50 -3.62 20.61
CA GLY A 477 -14.12 -2.22 20.44
C GLY A 477 -15.19 -1.28 20.98
N SER A 478 -14.81 -0.10 21.45
CA SER A 478 -15.78 0.94 21.81
C SER A 478 -16.44 1.53 20.57
N GLY A 479 -17.69 1.97 20.70
CA GLY A 479 -18.38 2.75 19.68
C GLY A 479 -17.76 4.15 19.51
N GLY A 480 -17.95 4.73 18.33
CA GLY A 480 -17.53 6.07 18.00
C GLY A 480 -18.44 7.14 18.60
N THR A 481 -17.91 8.32 18.87
CA THR A 481 -18.74 9.46 19.29
C THR A 481 -19.52 10.03 18.12
N GLY A 482 -20.77 10.42 18.32
CA GLY A 482 -21.53 11.19 17.32
C GLY A 482 -20.89 12.55 17.04
N GLY A 483 -21.00 13.00 15.81
CA GLY A 483 -20.50 14.29 15.34
C GLY A 483 -21.33 15.46 15.83
N ALA A 484 -20.70 16.62 16.03
CA ALA A 484 -21.43 17.83 16.40
C ALA A 484 -22.38 18.27 15.26
N GLY A 485 -23.59 18.71 15.60
CA GLY A 485 -24.47 19.37 14.64
C GLY A 485 -23.89 20.70 14.19
N GLY A 486 -24.21 21.11 12.95
CA GLY A 486 -23.90 22.47 12.53
C GLY A 486 -24.84 23.47 13.19
N THR A 487 -24.70 24.76 12.86
CA THR A 487 -25.58 25.80 13.45
C THR A 487 -27.04 25.53 13.11
N GLY A 488 -27.86 25.18 14.10
CA GLY A 488 -29.27 24.82 13.91
C GLY A 488 -29.52 23.33 13.60
N GLY A 489 -28.49 22.51 13.52
CA GLY A 489 -28.58 21.04 13.42
C GLY A 489 -28.35 20.34 14.75
N SER A 490 -28.77 19.08 14.82
CA SER A 490 -28.60 18.19 15.97
C SER A 490 -27.23 17.50 15.93
N ALA A 491 -26.69 17.12 17.09
CA ALA A 491 -25.55 16.20 17.10
C ALA A 491 -25.99 14.83 16.56
N GLY A 492 -25.08 14.16 15.85
CA GLY A 492 -25.27 12.77 15.47
C GLY A 492 -25.25 11.86 16.70
N THR A 493 -25.77 10.66 16.53
CA THR A 493 -25.82 9.66 17.61
C THR A 493 -24.45 8.99 17.80
N GLY A 494 -24.16 8.51 19.01
CA GLY A 494 -23.01 7.65 19.24
C GLY A 494 -23.18 6.26 18.64
N GLY A 495 -22.07 5.58 18.36
CA GLY A 495 -22.04 4.19 17.90
C GLY A 495 -22.14 3.19 19.05
N ALA A 496 -22.59 1.97 18.73
CA ALA A 496 -22.67 0.89 19.69
C ALA A 496 -21.29 0.32 20.02
N GLY A 497 -21.15 -0.23 21.21
CA GLY A 497 -19.97 -1.00 21.56
C GLY A 497 -19.98 -2.38 20.92
N GLY A 498 -18.82 -2.87 20.49
CA GLY A 498 -18.67 -4.20 19.93
C GLY A 498 -18.78 -5.30 20.99
N ASP A 499 -19.34 -6.44 20.62
CA ASP A 499 -19.41 -7.60 21.52
C ASP A 499 -18.01 -8.14 21.82
N GLY A 500 -17.78 -8.55 23.06
CA GLY A 500 -16.58 -9.28 23.46
C GLY A 500 -16.59 -10.71 22.94
N GLY A 501 -15.42 -11.20 22.56
CA GLY A 501 -15.25 -12.54 22.03
C GLY A 501 -15.47 -13.63 23.08
N ASN A 502 -15.86 -14.82 22.66
CA ASN A 502 -15.96 -15.96 23.56
C ASN A 502 -14.56 -16.48 23.94
N ALA A 503 -14.43 -16.91 25.19
CA ALA A 503 -13.23 -17.60 25.65
C ALA A 503 -13.08 -19.00 25.04
N ALA A 504 -11.94 -19.62 25.30
CA ALA A 504 -11.76 -21.03 25.01
C ALA A 504 -12.75 -21.88 25.79
N LEU A 505 -13.21 -22.98 25.19
CA LEU A 505 -14.20 -23.86 25.82
C LEU A 505 -13.77 -24.39 27.20
N LEU A 506 -12.50 -24.75 27.38
CA LEU A 506 -12.02 -25.38 28.62
C LEU A 506 -11.60 -24.34 29.68
N ILE A 507 -10.64 -23.46 29.38
CA ILE A 507 -10.12 -22.47 30.33
C ILE A 507 -10.01 -21.10 29.67
N GLY A 508 -10.66 -20.10 30.24
CA GLY A 508 -10.51 -18.71 29.79
C GLY A 508 -11.66 -17.82 30.17
N THR A 509 -11.39 -16.52 30.25
CA THR A 509 -12.41 -15.50 30.48
C THR A 509 -12.96 -14.98 29.16
N GLY A 510 -14.28 -14.74 29.10
CA GLY A 510 -14.87 -14.04 27.96
C GLY A 510 -14.27 -12.65 27.83
N GLY A 511 -14.19 -12.14 26.61
CA GLY A 511 -13.79 -10.75 26.39
C GLY A 511 -14.87 -9.79 26.85
N ASP A 512 -14.47 -8.64 27.39
CA ASP A 512 -15.44 -7.61 27.75
C ASP A 512 -16.05 -7.00 26.48
N GLY A 513 -17.33 -6.66 26.54
CA GLY A 513 -17.97 -5.85 25.50
C GLY A 513 -17.44 -4.42 25.54
N GLY A 514 -17.28 -3.81 24.38
CA GLY A 514 -16.84 -2.43 24.28
C GLY A 514 -17.92 -1.46 24.76
N ASP A 515 -17.51 -0.29 25.24
CA ASP A 515 -18.44 0.76 25.64
C ASP A 515 -19.14 1.34 24.40
N GLY A 516 -20.45 1.58 24.51
CA GLY A 516 -21.22 2.35 23.55
C GLY A 516 -21.09 3.84 23.82
N VAL A 517 -21.66 4.65 22.92
CA VAL A 517 -21.84 6.07 23.15
C VAL A 517 -23.34 6.39 23.07
N PRO A 518 -23.95 7.03 24.09
CA PRO A 518 -25.40 7.20 24.11
C PRO A 518 -25.93 7.94 22.88
N PRO A 519 -27.09 7.55 22.34
CA PRO A 519 -28.05 6.58 22.89
C PRO A 519 -27.74 5.10 22.59
N ALA A 520 -26.65 4.80 21.88
CA ALA A 520 -26.32 3.43 21.51
C ALA A 520 -25.87 2.61 22.73
N PRO A 521 -26.18 1.31 22.78
CA PRO A 521 -25.79 0.46 23.90
C PRO A 521 -24.31 0.08 23.84
N GLY A 522 -23.75 -0.29 24.99
CA GLY A 522 -22.50 -1.05 25.03
C GLY A 522 -22.67 -2.49 24.54
N GLY A 523 -21.56 -3.09 24.13
CA GLY A 523 -21.51 -4.46 23.64
C GLY A 523 -21.69 -5.50 24.74
N GLN A 524 -22.11 -6.70 24.37
CA GLN A 524 -22.22 -7.81 25.31
C GLN A 524 -20.86 -8.38 25.66
N GLY A 525 -20.67 -8.77 26.92
CA GLY A 525 -19.51 -9.57 27.33
C GLY A 525 -19.57 -10.98 26.76
N GLY A 526 -18.43 -11.48 26.29
CA GLY A 526 -18.30 -12.82 25.75
C GLY A 526 -18.48 -13.92 26.80
N LYS A 527 -18.77 -15.14 26.35
CA LYS A 527 -18.92 -16.29 27.25
C LYS A 527 -17.57 -16.75 27.79
N GLY A 528 -17.53 -17.10 29.09
CA GLY A 528 -16.39 -17.79 29.69
C GLY A 528 -16.34 -19.27 29.35
N GLY A 529 -15.18 -19.89 29.53
CA GLY A 529 -15.00 -21.34 29.42
C GLY A 529 -15.61 -22.11 30.58
N LEU A 530 -15.47 -23.44 30.56
CA LEU A 530 -15.86 -24.31 31.68
C LEU A 530 -15.18 -23.86 33.00
N ILE A 531 -13.93 -23.41 32.90
CA ILE A 531 -13.18 -22.79 33.96
C ILE A 531 -12.86 -21.35 33.54
N GLY A 532 -13.78 -20.43 33.85
CA GLY A 532 -13.61 -19.01 33.58
C GLY A 532 -14.88 -18.21 33.82
N LEU A 533 -14.74 -16.89 33.81
CA LEU A 533 -15.86 -15.96 33.96
C LEU A 533 -16.30 -15.43 32.60
N PRO A 534 -17.59 -15.11 32.41
CA PRO A 534 -18.01 -14.30 31.27
C PRO A 534 -17.36 -12.91 31.34
N GLY A 535 -17.20 -12.28 30.17
CA GLY A 535 -16.82 -10.88 30.08
C GLY A 535 -17.91 -9.97 30.62
N GLN A 536 -17.54 -8.75 30.97
CA GLN A 536 -18.47 -7.71 31.38
C GLN A 536 -19.13 -7.09 30.14
N ASN A 537 -20.37 -6.63 30.28
CA ASN A 537 -21.00 -5.81 29.25
C ASN A 537 -20.37 -4.42 29.27
N GLY A 538 -20.20 -3.83 28.10
CA GLY A 538 -19.79 -2.45 27.95
C GLY A 538 -20.81 -1.49 28.55
N GLN A 539 -20.34 -0.34 28.99
CA GLN A 539 -21.21 0.73 29.45
C GLN A 539 -21.87 1.41 28.26
N PRO A 540 -23.10 1.93 28.44
CA PRO A 540 -23.78 2.71 27.40
C PRO A 540 -23.22 4.11 27.23
#